data_AF-A0A6P0TD05-F1
#
_entry.id   AF-A0A6P0TD05-F1
#
_cell.length_a   1.000
_cell.length_b   1.000
_cell.length_c   1.000
_cell.angle_alpha   90.00
_cell.angle_beta   90.00
_cell.angle_gamma   90.00
#
_symmetry.space_group_name_H-M   'P 1'
#
loop_
_entity.id
_entity.type
_entity.pdbx_description
1 polymer ?
#
loop_
_entity_poly.entity_id
_entity_poly.type
_entity_poly.pdbx_seq_one_letter_code
_entity_poly.pdbx_strand_id
1 'polypeptide(L)'
;MVNALNGFNDANGSNNNAQNDQKAQAFVQPEKKLDLVVEDQDLDSPPRDEIIGRNIRAYREDQQLTQKQLADKVGVRTAAVSNWETGKTSLDFLVKANNLCLALDVSLDQILDLTQTSSGKKPSKEDLLRAWRRSRTAQMKPAPIPKGQEIQKRIGKNIEQFRKQANLTQRELAERVGVVETAVSYWENGKRSLDWLFKARNLCKVLDCELAKLANDKEPTFEELMRLYEEGQLYIIDDE
;
A
#
# COMPACT_ATOMS: atom_id res chain seq x y z
N MET A 1 -9.03 2.32 -66.01
CA MET A 1 -8.02 1.55 -66.77
C MET A 1 -6.89 1.22 -65.81
N VAL A 2 -6.94 0.02 -65.21
CA VAL A 2 -6.00 -1.12 -65.37
C VAL A 2 -4.63 -0.89 -64.73
N ASN A 3 -4.33 -1.61 -63.62
CA ASN A 3 -3.41 -2.78 -63.54
C ASN A 3 -1.93 -2.34 -63.45
N ALA A 4 -0.96 -3.05 -62.86
CA ALA A 4 -0.86 -4.21 -61.98
C ALA A 4 0.66 -4.45 -61.79
N LEU A 5 1.02 -5.14 -60.70
CA LEU A 5 2.05 -6.21 -60.60
C LEU A 5 3.56 -5.95 -60.87
N ASN A 6 4.33 -6.41 -59.88
CA ASN A 6 5.46 -7.35 -59.92
C ASN A 6 6.83 -7.00 -60.55
N GLY A 7 7.86 -7.32 -59.76
CA GLY A 7 9.22 -7.69 -60.14
C GLY A 7 10.00 -8.02 -58.87
N PHE A 8 10.86 -9.03 -58.74
CA PHE A 8 11.42 -10.02 -59.66
C PHE A 8 12.00 -11.17 -58.80
N ASN A 9 11.94 -12.39 -59.32
CA ASN A 9 12.59 -13.60 -58.82
C ASN A 9 13.89 -13.81 -59.63
N ASP A 10 14.88 -14.54 -59.10
CA ASP A 10 15.89 -15.39 -59.78
C ASP A 10 17.04 -15.66 -58.77
N ALA A 11 17.27 -16.84 -58.19
CA ALA A 11 17.58 -18.19 -58.71
C ALA A 11 19.09 -18.49 -58.93
N ASN A 12 19.54 -19.53 -58.21
CA ASN A 12 20.53 -20.56 -58.56
C ASN A 12 22.06 -20.30 -58.59
N GLY A 13 22.80 -21.26 -58.00
CA GLY A 13 24.22 -21.50 -58.31
C GLY A 13 24.96 -22.39 -57.32
N SER A 14 24.80 -23.71 -57.45
CA SER A 14 25.51 -24.77 -56.70
C SER A 14 27.02 -24.89 -57.04
N ASN A 15 27.76 -25.53 -56.11
CA ASN A 15 28.66 -26.69 -56.32
C ASN A 15 30.18 -26.56 -56.03
N ASN A 16 30.59 -27.11 -54.87
CA ASN A 16 31.64 -28.10 -54.55
C ASN A 16 33.11 -28.05 -55.07
N ASN A 17 34.06 -28.17 -54.12
CA ASN A 17 35.11 -29.22 -53.99
C ASN A 17 35.95 -28.95 -52.70
N ALA A 18 36.02 -29.83 -51.68
CA ALA A 18 36.80 -31.09 -51.55
C ALA A 18 38.32 -30.84 -51.78
N GLN A 19 39.33 -31.12 -50.93
CA GLN A 19 39.60 -31.92 -49.71
C GLN A 19 40.90 -31.37 -49.08
N ASN A 20 41.14 -31.54 -47.77
CA ASN A 20 42.37 -32.22 -47.28
C ASN A 20 42.31 -32.53 -45.76
N ASP A 21 43.02 -33.59 -45.41
CA ASP A 21 42.82 -34.55 -44.33
C ASP A 21 43.51 -34.25 -42.97
N GLN A 22 42.89 -34.85 -41.93
CA GLN A 22 43.49 -35.52 -40.76
C GLN A 22 44.36 -34.76 -39.73
N LYS A 23 43.86 -34.72 -38.48
CA LYS A 23 44.51 -35.37 -37.31
C LYS A 23 43.60 -35.41 -36.07
N ALA A 24 43.20 -36.64 -35.75
CA ALA A 24 43.11 -37.32 -34.44
C ALA A 24 42.75 -36.59 -33.12
N GLN A 25 41.96 -37.32 -32.33
CA GLN A 25 41.86 -37.36 -30.85
C GLN A 25 40.95 -36.33 -30.15
N ALA A 26 39.78 -36.80 -29.71
CA ALA A 26 39.49 -37.12 -28.31
C ALA A 26 37.98 -37.27 -28.11
N PHE A 27 37.56 -38.49 -27.80
CA PHE A 27 36.22 -38.81 -27.32
C PHE A 27 36.12 -38.35 -25.86
N VAL A 28 35.56 -37.17 -25.64
CA VAL A 28 35.13 -36.69 -24.32
C VAL A 28 33.74 -36.10 -24.51
N GLN A 29 32.73 -36.84 -24.05
CA GLN A 29 31.39 -36.31 -23.84
C GLN A 29 31.52 -35.09 -22.93
N PRO A 30 31.06 -33.89 -23.31
CA PRO A 30 31.02 -32.79 -22.36
C PRO A 30 30.03 -33.18 -21.27
N GLU A 31 30.57 -33.26 -20.06
CA GLU A 31 29.88 -33.56 -18.82
C GLU A 31 28.59 -32.74 -18.75
N LYS A 32 27.48 -33.39 -18.36
CA LYS A 32 26.26 -32.74 -17.92
C LYS A 32 26.67 -31.75 -16.82
N LYS A 33 26.89 -30.50 -17.21
CA LYS A 33 26.89 -29.39 -16.27
C LYS A 33 25.48 -29.44 -15.69
N LEU A 34 25.40 -29.80 -14.42
CA LEU A 34 24.22 -29.63 -13.61
C LEU A 34 24.00 -28.12 -13.55
N ASP A 35 23.36 -27.58 -14.59
CA ASP A 35 22.72 -26.30 -14.49
C ASP A 35 21.65 -26.54 -13.42
N LEU A 36 21.98 -26.08 -12.21
CA LEU A 36 21.01 -25.70 -11.19
C LEU A 36 20.09 -24.69 -11.87
N VAL A 37 19.10 -25.22 -12.60
CA VAL A 37 17.86 -24.54 -12.84
C VAL A 37 17.32 -24.33 -11.44
N VAL A 38 17.49 -23.10 -10.95
CA VAL A 38 16.72 -22.58 -9.83
C VAL A 38 15.28 -22.91 -10.20
N GLU A 39 14.68 -23.86 -9.49
CA GLU A 39 13.26 -24.13 -9.64
C GLU A 39 12.55 -22.79 -9.41
N ASP A 40 11.92 -22.27 -10.47
CA ASP A 40 11.01 -21.13 -10.41
C ASP A 40 9.87 -21.47 -9.43
N GLN A 41 10.12 -21.30 -8.14
CA GLN A 41 9.07 -21.17 -7.15
C GLN A 41 8.52 -19.74 -7.28
N ASP A 42 7.59 -19.51 -8.22
CA ASP A 42 6.68 -18.35 -8.25
C ASP A 42 5.68 -18.46 -9.43
N LEU A 43 4.92 -19.55 -9.49
CA LEU A 43 3.70 -19.63 -10.31
C LEU A 43 2.53 -19.89 -9.34
N ASP A 44 1.61 -18.92 -9.24
CA ASP A 44 0.34 -18.90 -8.48
C ASP A 44 0.28 -18.33 -7.04
N SER A 45 1.18 -17.42 -6.61
CA SER A 45 0.83 -16.56 -5.46
C SER A 45 -0.22 -15.52 -5.87
N PRO A 46 -1.34 -15.35 -5.13
CA PRO A 46 -2.35 -14.36 -5.50
C PRO A 46 -1.79 -12.94 -5.45
N PRO A 47 -2.35 -12.00 -6.22
CA PRO A 47 -1.93 -10.61 -6.19
C PRO A 47 -2.01 -10.05 -4.78
N ARG A 48 -1.01 -9.26 -4.38
CA ARG A 48 -0.94 -8.53 -3.10
C ARG A 48 -2.28 -7.95 -2.63
N ASP A 49 -2.99 -7.25 -3.52
CA ASP A 49 -4.23 -6.57 -3.17
C ASP A 49 -5.35 -7.56 -2.81
N GLU A 50 -5.31 -8.77 -3.35
CA GLU A 50 -6.21 -9.85 -2.98
C GLU A 50 -5.90 -10.38 -1.58
N ILE A 51 -4.61 -10.56 -1.23
CA ILE A 51 -4.19 -10.98 0.11
C ILE A 51 -4.65 -9.96 1.16
N ILE A 52 -4.35 -8.67 0.93
CA ILE A 52 -4.80 -7.59 1.83
C ILE A 52 -6.34 -7.53 1.88
N GLY A 53 -7.01 -7.74 0.75
CA GLY A 53 -8.47 -7.81 0.67
C GLY A 53 -9.08 -8.92 1.53
N ARG A 54 -8.48 -10.12 1.49
CA ARG A 54 -8.87 -11.26 2.33
C ARG A 54 -8.67 -10.93 3.82
N ASN A 55 -7.58 -10.26 4.19
CA ASN A 55 -7.36 -9.82 5.57
C ASN A 55 -8.47 -8.87 6.04
N ILE A 56 -8.82 -7.85 5.24
CA ILE A 56 -9.91 -6.92 5.56
C ILE A 56 -11.22 -7.69 5.79
N ARG A 57 -11.52 -8.65 4.91
CA ARG A 57 -12.72 -9.48 5.02
C ARG A 57 -12.73 -10.31 6.31
N ALA A 58 -11.63 -10.99 6.63
CA ALA A 58 -11.51 -11.83 7.81
C ALA A 58 -11.78 -11.02 9.10
N TYR A 59 -11.09 -9.89 9.28
CA TYR A 59 -11.32 -9.03 10.45
C TYR A 59 -12.73 -8.42 10.46
N ARG A 60 -13.30 -8.09 9.29
CA ARG A 60 -14.68 -7.59 9.23
C ARG A 60 -15.67 -8.64 9.75
N GLU A 61 -15.49 -9.89 9.37
CA GLU A 61 -16.36 -11.01 9.73
C GLU A 61 -16.22 -11.41 11.21
N ASP A 62 -15.00 -11.38 11.75
CA ASP A 62 -14.73 -11.53 13.19
C ASP A 62 -15.48 -10.48 14.03
N GLN A 63 -15.50 -9.23 13.55
CA GLN A 63 -16.26 -8.13 14.17
C GLN A 63 -17.76 -8.15 13.84
N GLN A 64 -18.25 -9.20 13.14
CA GLN A 64 -19.66 -9.38 12.74
C GLN A 64 -20.25 -8.20 11.95
N LEU A 65 -19.41 -7.53 11.14
CA LEU A 65 -19.82 -6.38 10.35
C LEU A 65 -20.22 -6.78 8.94
N THR A 66 -21.28 -6.19 8.41
CA THR A 66 -21.55 -6.19 6.96
C THR A 66 -20.60 -5.23 6.24
N GLN A 67 -20.36 -5.44 4.93
CA GLN A 67 -19.57 -4.51 4.11
C GLN A 67 -20.11 -3.06 4.19
N LYS A 68 -21.43 -2.89 4.29
CA LYS A 68 -22.07 -1.59 4.45
C LYS A 68 -21.73 -0.97 5.81
N GLN A 69 -21.85 -1.71 6.91
CA GLN A 69 -21.52 -1.20 8.24
C GLN A 69 -20.03 -0.83 8.34
N LEU A 70 -19.14 -1.62 7.75
CA LEU A 70 -17.72 -1.27 7.68
C LEU A 70 -17.52 0.03 6.89
N ALA A 71 -18.14 0.16 5.72
CA ALA A 71 -18.05 1.35 4.89
C ALA A 71 -18.55 2.61 5.61
N ASP A 72 -19.70 2.51 6.29
CA ASP A 72 -20.30 3.61 7.05
C ASP A 72 -19.38 4.06 8.21
N LYS A 73 -18.79 3.10 8.93
CA LYS A 73 -17.86 3.38 10.04
C LYS A 73 -16.53 3.98 9.57
N VAL A 74 -16.02 3.55 8.42
CA VAL A 74 -14.75 4.06 7.83
C VAL A 74 -14.96 5.40 7.11
N GLY A 75 -16.18 5.68 6.64
CA GLY A 75 -16.54 6.89 5.90
C GLY A 75 -16.32 6.75 4.39
N VAL A 76 -16.53 5.56 3.83
CA VAL A 76 -16.41 5.26 2.39
C VAL A 76 -17.71 4.69 1.83
N ARG A 77 -17.78 4.55 0.50
CA ARG A 77 -18.91 3.87 -0.15
C ARG A 77 -18.81 2.36 0.06
N THR A 78 -19.93 1.65 0.20
CA THR A 78 -19.96 0.18 0.30
C THR A 78 -19.21 -0.50 -0.86
N ALA A 79 -19.34 0.04 -2.08
CA ALA A 79 -18.61 -0.46 -3.25
C ALA A 79 -17.08 -0.41 -3.08
N ALA A 80 -16.54 0.53 -2.30
CA ALA A 80 -15.12 0.58 -2.00
C ALA A 80 -14.69 -0.64 -1.18
N VAL A 81 -15.45 -0.99 -0.13
CA VAL A 81 -15.19 -2.18 0.69
C VAL A 81 -15.29 -3.45 -0.14
N SER A 82 -16.32 -3.58 -0.98
CA SER A 82 -16.46 -4.72 -1.89
C SER A 82 -15.26 -4.86 -2.84
N ASN A 83 -14.79 -3.74 -3.42
CA ASN A 83 -13.63 -3.75 -4.30
C ASN A 83 -12.32 -4.07 -3.55
N TRP A 84 -12.18 -3.62 -2.30
CA TRP A 84 -11.03 -3.96 -1.45
C TRP A 84 -10.98 -5.45 -1.15
N GLU A 85 -12.10 -6.02 -0.69
CA GLU A 85 -12.20 -7.44 -0.34
C GLU A 85 -12.04 -8.39 -1.54
N THR A 86 -12.19 -7.87 -2.77
CA THR A 86 -12.03 -8.64 -4.01
C THR A 86 -10.74 -8.32 -4.77
N GLY A 87 -9.84 -7.52 -4.19
CA GLY A 87 -8.58 -7.11 -4.83
C GLY A 87 -8.74 -6.23 -6.08
N LYS A 88 -9.95 -5.78 -6.42
CA LYS A 88 -10.24 -4.95 -7.61
C LYS A 88 -9.72 -3.52 -7.51
N THR A 89 -9.32 -3.08 -6.33
CA THR A 89 -8.79 -1.74 -6.11
C THR A 89 -7.55 -1.85 -5.25
N SER A 90 -6.48 -1.18 -5.69
CA SER A 90 -5.21 -1.17 -4.96
C SER A 90 -5.36 -0.61 -3.55
N LEU A 91 -4.80 -1.35 -2.59
CA LEU A 91 -4.78 -1.05 -1.16
C LEU A 91 -3.41 -0.49 -0.73
N ASP A 92 -2.65 0.04 -1.69
CA ASP A 92 -1.36 0.71 -1.54
C ASP A 92 -1.29 1.69 -0.36
N PHE A 93 -2.41 2.30 0.03
CA PHE A 93 -2.43 3.22 1.15
C PHE A 93 -2.16 2.54 2.50
N LEU A 94 -2.57 1.28 2.69
CA LEU A 94 -2.30 0.52 3.92
C LEU A 94 -0.82 0.22 4.02
N VAL A 95 -0.23 -0.19 2.92
CA VAL A 95 1.19 -0.49 2.84
C VAL A 95 2.02 0.77 3.03
N LYS A 96 1.69 1.86 2.32
CA LYS A 96 2.38 3.14 2.50
C LYS A 96 2.27 3.64 3.93
N ALA A 97 1.15 3.39 4.61
CA ALA A 97 0.97 3.76 6.02
C ALA A 97 1.87 2.91 6.91
N ASN A 98 1.88 1.59 6.68
CA ASN A 98 2.74 0.66 7.42
C ASN A 98 4.22 1.00 7.25
N ASN A 99 4.68 1.16 6.00
CA ASN A 99 6.06 1.49 5.69
C ASN A 99 6.47 2.86 6.25
N LEU A 100 5.56 3.84 6.27
CA LEU A 100 5.82 5.12 6.90
C LEU A 100 6.00 4.98 8.42
N CYS A 101 5.13 4.23 9.09
CA CYS A 101 5.26 3.93 10.52
C CYS A 101 6.57 3.21 10.83
N LEU A 102 6.92 2.17 10.05
CA LEU A 102 8.17 1.42 10.20
C LEU A 102 9.42 2.28 9.93
N ALA A 103 9.39 3.11 8.90
CA ALA A 103 10.53 3.95 8.53
C ALA A 103 10.83 5.02 9.59
N LEU A 104 9.79 5.51 10.27
CA LEU A 104 9.88 6.55 11.28
C LEU A 104 9.93 6.03 12.71
N ASP A 105 9.75 4.72 12.91
CA ASP A 105 9.66 4.05 14.21
C ASP A 105 8.62 4.69 15.14
N VAL A 106 7.42 4.94 14.61
CA VAL A 106 6.30 5.56 15.34
C VAL A 106 4.95 4.97 14.93
N SER A 107 3.94 5.13 15.79
CA SER A 107 2.58 4.71 15.50
C SER A 107 1.84 5.70 14.59
N LEU A 108 0.80 5.21 13.91
CA LEU A 108 -0.04 6.02 13.04
C LEU A 108 -0.74 7.18 13.80
N ASP A 109 -1.08 6.98 15.08
CA ASP A 109 -1.68 8.03 15.92
C ASP A 109 -0.67 9.14 16.29
N GLN A 110 0.62 8.80 16.45
CA GLN A 110 1.68 9.80 16.67
C GLN A 110 1.90 10.66 15.42
N ILE A 111 1.91 10.04 14.24
CA ILE A 111 2.03 10.76 12.96
C ILE A 111 0.85 11.74 12.78
N LEU A 112 -0.36 11.30 13.09
CA LEU A 112 -1.58 12.09 12.94
C LEU A 112 -1.79 13.15 14.04
N ASP A 113 -0.88 13.23 15.02
CA ASP A 113 -0.97 14.12 16.18
C ASP A 113 -2.26 13.89 17.01
N LEU A 114 -2.69 12.63 17.11
CA LEU A 114 -3.90 12.23 17.84
C LEU A 114 -3.60 11.80 19.28
N THR A 115 -2.33 11.66 19.63
CA THR A 115 -1.84 11.42 20.99
C THR A 115 -1.82 12.70 21.84
N GLN A 116 -1.83 13.87 21.21
CA GLN A 116 -2.08 15.12 21.90
C GLN A 116 -3.58 15.25 22.16
N THR A 117 -4.06 14.55 23.19
CA THR A 117 -5.24 15.01 23.93
C THR A 117 -4.95 16.45 24.29
N SER A 118 -5.64 17.38 23.64
CA SER A 118 -5.52 18.80 23.93
C SER A 118 -5.64 19.01 25.44
N SER A 119 -4.51 19.28 26.09
CA SER A 119 -4.43 20.01 27.36
C SER A 119 -5.03 21.42 27.22
N GLY A 120 -5.36 21.85 26.00
CA GLY A 120 -6.33 22.91 25.77
C GLY A 120 -7.71 22.53 26.28
N LYS A 121 -8.13 23.13 27.39
CA LYS A 121 -9.55 23.17 27.80
C LYS A 121 -10.42 23.41 26.57
N LYS A 122 -11.37 22.52 26.29
CA LYS A 122 -12.50 22.85 25.39
C LYS A 122 -13.06 24.20 25.87
N PRO A 123 -13.17 25.22 25.01
CA PRO A 123 -13.75 26.49 25.41
C PRO A 123 -15.14 26.22 26.00
N SER A 124 -15.38 26.75 27.19
CA SER A 124 -16.67 26.57 27.85
C SER A 124 -17.78 27.19 26.99
N LYS A 125 -19.03 26.77 27.22
CA LYS A 125 -20.20 27.38 26.59
C LYS A 125 -20.19 28.90 26.81
N GLU A 126 -19.73 29.34 27.97
CA GLU A 126 -19.58 30.73 28.39
C GLU A 126 -18.46 31.46 27.65
N ASP A 127 -17.35 30.79 27.31
CA ASP A 127 -16.27 31.36 26.49
C ASP A 127 -16.73 31.56 25.05
N LEU A 128 -17.43 30.57 24.49
CA LEU A 128 -18.06 30.65 23.18
C LEU A 128 -19.11 31.77 23.14
N LEU A 129 -19.95 31.87 24.19
CA LEU A 129 -20.96 32.93 24.34
C LEU A 129 -20.33 34.31 24.53
N ARG A 130 -19.22 34.43 25.27
CA ARG A 130 -18.51 35.70 25.48
C ARG A 130 -17.83 36.17 24.20
N ALA A 131 -17.19 35.26 23.46
CA ALA A 131 -16.64 35.53 22.14
C ALA A 131 -17.75 35.97 21.16
N TRP A 132 -18.86 35.22 21.12
CA TRP A 132 -20.02 35.54 20.28
C TRP A 132 -20.66 36.89 20.63
N ARG A 133 -20.76 37.23 21.92
CA ARG A 133 -21.28 38.53 22.40
C ARG A 133 -20.35 39.71 22.04
N ARG A 134 -19.03 39.51 22.13
CA ARG A 134 -18.03 40.53 21.73
C ARG A 134 -18.03 40.82 20.23
N SER A 135 -18.40 39.83 19.42
CA SER A 135 -18.44 39.93 17.94
C SER A 135 -19.79 40.43 17.38
N ARG A 136 -20.69 40.97 18.22
CA ARG A 136 -22.00 41.45 17.74
C ARG A 136 -21.94 42.83 17.05
N THR A 137 -20.78 43.50 17.05
CA THR A 137 -20.56 44.83 16.45
C THR A 137 -19.86 44.80 15.08
N ALA A 138 -19.33 43.68 14.63
CA ALA A 138 -18.79 43.53 13.28
C ALA A 138 -19.15 42.14 12.76
N GLN A 139 -19.90 42.09 11.67
CA GLN A 139 -20.31 40.88 10.96
C GLN A 139 -19.22 39.80 10.96
N MET A 140 -19.41 38.73 11.74
CA MET A 140 -18.60 37.51 11.63
C MET A 140 -19.51 36.31 11.40
N LYS A 141 -19.26 35.62 10.29
CA LYS A 141 -19.63 34.22 10.06
C LYS A 141 -18.90 33.36 11.11
N PRO A 142 -19.43 32.17 11.51
CA PRO A 142 -18.76 31.29 12.47
C PRO A 142 -17.29 31.11 12.12
N ALA A 143 -16.42 31.05 13.14
CA ALA A 143 -14.99 30.81 12.94
C ALA A 143 -14.81 29.64 11.97
N PRO A 144 -14.02 29.80 10.88
CA PRO A 144 -13.83 28.73 9.94
C PRO A 144 -13.34 27.50 10.69
N ILE A 145 -13.98 26.35 10.48
CA ILE A 145 -13.35 25.06 10.75
C ILE A 145 -11.93 25.17 10.18
N PRO A 146 -10.86 24.85 10.93
CA PRO A 146 -9.49 24.94 10.41
C PRO A 146 -9.49 24.27 9.04
N LYS A 147 -9.22 25.05 7.99
CA LYS A 147 -9.24 24.53 6.61
C LYS A 147 -8.33 23.31 6.62
N GLY A 148 -8.72 22.21 5.97
CA GLY A 148 -7.97 20.93 6.02
C GLY A 148 -6.45 21.08 5.83
N GLN A 149 -6.02 22.14 5.14
CA GLN A 149 -4.62 22.58 5.03
C GLN A 149 -3.87 22.73 6.35
N GLU A 150 -4.46 23.23 7.45
CA GLU A 150 -3.77 23.36 8.74
C GLU A 150 -3.50 21.99 9.39
N ILE A 151 -4.45 21.06 9.27
CA ILE A 151 -4.25 19.67 9.69
C ILE A 151 -3.13 19.03 8.86
N GLN A 152 -3.15 19.22 7.54
CA GLN A 152 -2.10 18.67 6.67
C GLN A 152 -0.72 19.27 6.95
N LYS A 153 -0.63 20.58 7.23
CA LYS A 153 0.63 21.20 7.65
C LYS A 153 1.15 20.60 8.94
N ARG A 154 0.29 20.39 9.94
CA ARG A 154 0.69 19.81 11.23
C ARG A 154 1.20 18.38 11.07
N ILE A 155 0.47 17.54 10.33
CA ILE A 155 0.92 16.17 10.02
C ILE A 155 2.25 16.20 9.25
N GLY A 156 2.35 17.09 8.25
CA GLY A 156 3.59 17.31 7.51
C GLY A 156 4.78 17.66 8.40
N LYS A 157 4.58 18.55 9.37
CA LYS A 157 5.61 18.93 10.34
C LYS A 157 5.99 17.78 11.26
N ASN A 158 5.04 16.95 11.67
CA ASN A 158 5.33 15.74 12.44
C ASN A 158 6.17 14.74 11.62
N ILE A 159 5.81 14.51 10.35
CA ILE A 159 6.59 13.65 9.45
C ILE A 159 8.03 14.18 9.31
N GLU A 160 8.21 15.49 9.09
CA GLU A 160 9.53 16.11 9.04
C GLU A 160 10.33 15.90 10.34
N GLN A 161 9.68 16.07 11.48
CA GLN A 161 10.30 15.90 12.80
C GLN A 161 10.76 14.46 13.02
N PHE A 162 9.86 13.47 12.84
CA PHE A 162 10.20 12.06 13.05
C PHE A 162 11.26 11.60 12.04
N ARG A 163 11.20 12.06 10.78
CA ARG A 163 12.22 11.75 9.78
C ARG A 163 13.60 12.21 10.23
N LYS A 164 13.71 13.43 10.76
CA LYS A 164 14.96 13.98 11.28
C LYS A 164 15.45 13.22 12.51
N GLN A 165 14.55 12.79 13.39
CA GLN A 165 14.88 11.95 14.56
C GLN A 165 15.41 10.57 14.14
N ALA A 166 14.87 10.02 13.05
CA ALA A 166 15.36 8.78 12.43
C ALA A 166 16.63 8.98 11.57
N ASN A 167 17.21 10.19 11.53
CA ASN A 167 18.36 10.56 10.71
C ASN A 167 18.20 10.27 9.21
N LEU A 168 17.00 10.44 8.67
CA LEU A 168 16.71 10.18 7.25
C LEU A 168 16.66 11.48 6.44
N THR A 169 17.11 11.41 5.20
CA THR A 169 16.82 12.42 4.16
C THR A 169 15.40 12.24 3.60
N GLN A 170 14.86 13.24 2.91
CA GLN A 170 13.55 13.13 2.24
C GLN A 170 13.55 11.99 1.20
N ARG A 171 14.66 11.83 0.47
CA ARG A 171 14.87 10.73 -0.49
C ARG A 171 14.83 9.36 0.18
N GLU A 172 15.59 9.17 1.26
CA GLU A 172 15.63 7.88 1.96
C GLU A 172 14.28 7.51 2.57
N LEU A 173 13.54 8.49 3.11
CA LEU A 173 12.18 8.25 3.57
C LEU A 173 11.26 7.85 2.40
N ALA A 174 11.38 8.54 1.26
CA ALA A 174 10.58 8.25 0.08
C ALA A 174 10.84 6.83 -0.45
N GLU A 175 12.10 6.41 -0.50
CA GLU A 175 12.52 5.06 -0.88
C GLU A 175 11.91 4.00 0.04
N ARG A 176 11.97 4.19 1.37
CA ARG A 176 11.38 3.26 2.35
C ARG A 176 9.86 3.16 2.22
N VAL A 177 9.18 4.26 1.91
CA VAL A 177 7.72 4.31 1.78
C VAL A 177 7.25 3.83 0.40
N GLY A 178 8.14 3.78 -0.60
CA GLY A 178 7.82 3.44 -1.98
C GLY A 178 7.13 4.59 -2.74
N VAL A 179 7.60 5.82 -2.52
CA VAL A 179 7.11 7.03 -3.20
C VAL A 179 8.28 7.84 -3.78
N VAL A 180 7.96 8.81 -4.64
CA VAL A 180 8.94 9.77 -5.12
C VAL A 180 9.30 10.80 -4.04
N GLU A 181 10.55 11.26 -3.99
CA GLU A 181 11.04 12.25 -3.01
C GLU A 181 10.18 13.51 -2.93
N THR A 182 9.69 13.99 -4.08
CA THR A 182 8.82 15.17 -4.16
C THR A 182 7.51 14.98 -3.39
N ALA A 183 7.03 13.75 -3.21
CA ALA A 183 5.86 13.45 -2.40
C ALA A 183 6.13 13.78 -0.92
N VAL A 184 7.27 13.33 -0.37
CA VAL A 184 7.68 13.64 1.01
C VAL A 184 7.81 15.14 1.21
N SER A 185 8.45 15.84 0.27
CA SER A 185 8.54 17.30 0.30
C SER A 185 7.15 17.96 0.34
N TYR A 186 6.19 17.49 -0.46
CA TYR A 186 4.82 18.03 -0.44
C TYR A 186 4.07 17.72 0.85
N TRP A 187 4.30 16.56 1.46
CA TRP A 187 3.74 16.20 2.77
C TRP A 187 4.27 17.14 3.84
N GLU A 188 5.59 17.30 3.95
CA GLU A 188 6.25 18.14 4.97
C GLU A 188 5.84 19.62 4.88
N ASN A 189 5.49 20.08 3.67
CA ASN A 189 5.02 21.44 3.43
C ASN A 189 3.48 21.60 3.49
N GLY A 190 2.73 20.54 3.80
CA GLY A 190 1.27 20.56 3.84
C GLY A 190 0.62 20.87 2.49
N LYS A 191 1.34 20.65 1.39
CA LYS A 191 0.88 20.92 0.01
C LYS A 191 0.01 19.80 -0.54
N ARG A 192 0.04 18.61 0.07
CA ARG A 192 -0.74 17.44 -0.36
C ARG A 192 -1.52 16.85 0.81
N SER A 193 -2.75 16.43 0.52
CA SER A 193 -3.61 15.76 1.49
C SER A 193 -3.11 14.37 1.81
N LEU A 194 -3.04 14.04 3.11
CA LEU A 194 -2.70 12.73 3.64
C LEU A 194 -3.95 11.98 4.13
N ASP A 195 -5.09 12.17 3.46
CA ASP A 195 -6.37 11.50 3.81
C ASP A 195 -6.26 9.97 3.88
N TRP A 196 -5.30 9.42 3.15
CA TRP A 196 -5.00 8.00 3.13
C TRP A 196 -4.46 7.48 4.48
N LEU A 197 -3.77 8.30 5.29
CA LEU A 197 -3.40 7.96 6.67
C LEU A 197 -4.64 7.84 7.56
N PHE A 198 -5.60 8.76 7.41
CA PHE A 198 -6.86 8.70 8.15
C PHE A 198 -7.70 7.49 7.76
N LYS A 199 -7.73 7.14 6.47
CA LYS A 199 -8.40 5.91 6.00
C LYS A 199 -7.76 4.66 6.60
N ALA A 200 -6.44 4.53 6.56
CA ALA A 200 -5.72 3.41 7.18
C ALA A 200 -6.04 3.31 8.68
N ARG A 201 -5.98 4.44 9.39
CA ARG A 201 -6.27 4.50 10.82
C ARG A 201 -7.71 4.11 11.15
N ASN A 202 -8.68 4.67 10.43
CA ASN A 202 -10.09 4.38 10.66
C ASN A 202 -10.39 2.91 10.39
N LEU A 203 -9.77 2.33 9.36
CA LEU A 203 -9.92 0.90 9.06
C LEU A 203 -9.36 0.04 10.20
N CYS A 204 -8.13 0.29 10.64
CA CYS A 204 -7.52 -0.42 11.80
C CYS A 204 -8.38 -0.29 13.06
N LYS A 205 -8.92 0.90 13.33
CA LYS A 205 -9.75 1.16 14.50
C LYS A 205 -11.09 0.44 14.45
N VAL A 206 -11.72 0.34 13.28
CA VAL A 206 -13.02 -0.32 13.14
C VAL A 206 -12.89 -1.83 13.18
N LEU A 207 -11.78 -2.35 12.65
CA LEU A 207 -11.46 -3.77 12.61
C LEU A 207 -10.74 -4.26 13.88
N ASP A 208 -10.49 -3.36 14.83
CA ASP A 208 -9.75 -3.63 16.07
C ASP A 208 -8.45 -4.41 15.84
N CYS A 209 -7.69 -4.01 14.83
CA CYS A 209 -6.49 -4.73 14.40
C CYS A 209 -5.29 -3.80 14.20
N GLU A 210 -4.09 -4.36 14.31
CA GLU A 210 -2.86 -3.64 14.02
C GLU A 210 -2.68 -3.38 12.52
N LEU A 211 -2.13 -2.22 12.19
CA LEU A 211 -1.87 -1.83 10.79
C LEU A 211 -0.97 -2.84 10.07
N ALA A 212 0.03 -3.41 10.76
CA ALA A 212 0.94 -4.38 10.18
C ALA A 212 0.23 -5.68 9.77
N LYS A 213 -0.68 -6.18 10.62
CA LYS A 213 -1.49 -7.38 10.31
C LYS A 213 -2.42 -7.12 9.14
N LEU A 214 -3.01 -5.93 9.09
CA LEU A 214 -3.94 -5.56 8.02
C LEU A 214 -3.22 -5.31 6.68
N ALA A 215 -2.04 -4.69 6.72
CA ALA A 215 -1.23 -4.38 5.54
C ALA A 215 -0.34 -5.55 5.09
N ASN A 216 -0.41 -6.70 5.77
CA ASN A 216 0.36 -7.88 5.40
C ASN A 216 -0.05 -8.33 4.00
N ASP A 217 0.92 -8.31 3.09
CA ASP A 217 0.76 -8.66 1.68
C ASP A 217 1.37 -10.02 1.34
N LYS A 218 1.84 -10.74 2.35
CA LYS A 218 2.32 -12.12 2.21
C LYS A 218 1.23 -13.08 2.64
N GLU A 219 1.07 -14.16 1.88
CA GLU A 219 0.27 -15.27 2.37
C GLU A 219 0.88 -15.82 3.66
N PRO A 220 0.05 -16.18 4.65
CA PRO A 220 0.53 -16.83 5.86
C PRO A 220 1.17 -18.16 5.48
N THR A 221 2.33 -18.43 6.05
CA THR A 221 2.99 -19.74 5.96
C THR A 221 2.10 -20.84 6.55
N PHE A 222 2.38 -22.09 6.18
CA PHE A 222 1.67 -23.24 6.74
C PHE A 222 1.75 -23.25 8.28
N GLU A 223 2.91 -22.91 8.84
CA GLU A 223 3.12 -22.79 10.29
C GLU A 223 2.26 -21.70 10.93
N GLU A 224 2.14 -20.53 10.29
CA GLU A 224 1.29 -19.44 10.75
C GLU A 224 -0.20 -19.81 10.69
N LEU A 225 -0.63 -20.50 9.63
CA LEU A 225 -1.99 -21.02 9.50
C LEU A 225 -2.31 -22.05 10.60
N MET A 226 -1.40 -23.00 10.82
CA MET A 226 -1.56 -24.01 11.87
C MET A 226 -1.66 -23.39 13.25
N ARG A 227 -0.86 -22.36 13.52
CA ARG A 227 -0.93 -21.62 14.79
C ARG A 227 -2.28 -20.93 14.96
N LEU A 228 -2.79 -20.24 13.93
CA LEU A 228 -4.10 -19.57 14.00
C LEU A 228 -5.26 -20.58 14.17
N TYR A 229 -5.15 -21.76 13.56
CA TYR A 229 -6.09 -22.86 13.75
C TYR A 229 -6.06 -23.37 15.20
N GLU A 230 -4.88 -23.63 15.76
CA GLU A 230 -4.71 -24.07 17.15
C GLU A 230 -5.18 -23.02 18.17
N GLU A 231 -4.99 -21.73 17.88
CA GLU A 231 -5.49 -20.61 18.68
C GLU A 231 -7.01 -20.38 18.54
N GLY A 232 -7.70 -21.17 17.70
CA GLY A 232 -9.14 -21.08 17.46
C GLY A 232 -9.58 -19.85 16.67
N GLN A 233 -8.65 -19.22 15.95
CA GLN A 233 -8.85 -18.00 15.16
C GLN A 233 -9.13 -18.30 13.68
N LEU A 234 -8.99 -19.55 13.24
CA LEU A 234 -9.32 -20.02 11.90
C LEU A 234 -10.22 -21.26 12.00
N TYR A 235 -11.39 -21.24 11.37
CA TYR A 235 -12.22 -22.42 11.17
C TYR A 235 -12.12 -22.85 9.71
N ILE A 236 -11.84 -24.13 9.46
CA ILE A 236 -11.92 -24.71 8.13
C ILE A 236 -13.41 -24.69 7.76
N ILE A 237 -13.78 -23.95 6.73
CA ILE A 237 -15.10 -24.06 6.13
C ILE A 237 -15.01 -25.29 5.25
N ASP A 238 -15.63 -26.39 5.67
CA ASP A 238 -15.79 -27.55 4.82
C ASP A 238 -16.69 -27.12 3.64
N ASP A 239 -16.11 -27.05 2.44
CA ASP A 239 -16.87 -26.93 1.20
C ASP A 239 -17.61 -28.27 0.98
N GLU A 240 -18.91 -28.29 1.29
CA GLU A 240 -19.86 -29.37 0.91
C GLU A 240 -20.06 -29.45 -0.62
#